data_AF-A0A4U7B0B2-F1
#
_entry.id   AF-A0A4U7B0B2-F1
#
_cell.length_a   1.000
_cell.length_b   1.000
_cell.length_c   1.000
_cell.angle_alpha   90.00
_cell.angle_beta   90.00
_cell.angle_gamma   90.00
#
_symmetry.space_group_name_H-M   'P 1'
#
loop_
_entity.id
_entity.type
_entity.pdbx_description
1 polymer ?
#
loop_
_entity_poly.entity_id
_entity_poly.type
_entity_poly.pdbx_seq_one_letter_code
_entity_poly.pdbx_strand_id
1 'polypeptide(L)'
;MSLAYSRVPRSDVIVAAQRPYQGSIEDHLKLLIDIEVTSTKLIQKPALQETGIPTLLHPDLHKRNIFVSKEDPSKITCIIDWQSTSIEPAFIYANETPDFAEMPVDYISTDSPDQKLSDEGPAKSKAKEDVERCAKAFEVCIFGYVDILGRARAIDQTILRPFRHCTSMWRDGVPAARSDMIDLFKAWKDLGLPGSCPYQPTEEEIAAHEKQYEDFKASHSLKTWLSRTFEIGSDGWVPIYDWDRILPLYREAYQMWMESARESEAEGDSDMTQEKADRLWPFDQR
;
A
#
# COMPACT_ATOMS: atom_id res chain seq x y z
N MET A 1 8.75 -13.32 3.93
CA MET A 1 8.80 -14.24 5.10
C MET A 1 9.97 -13.95 6.04
N SER A 2 11.23 -14.24 5.69
CA SER A 2 12.38 -13.98 6.59
C SER A 2 12.49 -12.52 7.08
N LEU A 3 12.25 -11.56 6.18
CA LEU A 3 12.19 -10.12 6.48
C LEU A 3 11.12 -9.73 7.52
N ALA A 4 10.01 -10.48 7.60
CA ALA A 4 8.97 -10.21 8.58
C ALA A 4 9.41 -10.67 9.98
N TYR A 5 10.04 -11.85 10.09
CA TYR A 5 10.59 -12.31 11.37
C TYR A 5 11.79 -11.50 11.86
N SER A 6 12.59 -10.91 10.96
CA SER A 6 13.74 -10.08 11.36
C SER A 6 13.35 -8.75 12.01
N ARG A 7 12.06 -8.37 11.97
CA ARG A 7 11.53 -7.10 12.48
C ARG A 7 10.71 -7.23 13.75
N VAL A 8 10.71 -8.40 14.40
CA VAL A 8 10.01 -8.62 15.67
C VAL A 8 10.55 -7.63 16.72
N PRO A 9 9.70 -6.76 17.30
CA PRO A 9 10.12 -5.84 18.34
C PRO A 9 10.60 -6.59 19.58
N ARG A 10 11.60 -6.03 20.28
CA ARG A 10 11.98 -6.57 21.60
C ARG A 10 10.87 -6.30 22.61
N SER A 11 10.64 -7.26 23.49
CA SER A 11 9.54 -7.29 24.47
C SER A 11 9.58 -6.14 25.49
N ASP A 12 10.72 -5.46 25.61
CA ASP A 12 11.01 -4.39 26.56
C ASP A 12 10.83 -2.97 25.99
N VAL A 13 10.49 -2.84 24.70
CA VAL A 13 10.23 -1.53 24.10
C VAL A 13 8.85 -1.04 24.51
N ILE A 14 8.80 0.03 25.30
CA ILE A 14 7.58 0.82 25.53
C ILE A 14 7.17 1.36 24.16
N VAL A 15 6.22 0.69 23.51
CA VAL A 15 5.71 1.15 22.23
C VAL A 15 4.93 2.43 22.52
N ALA A 16 5.39 3.55 21.94
CA ALA A 16 4.61 4.78 21.89
C ALA A 16 3.17 4.46 21.49
N ALA A 17 2.19 5.28 21.93
CA ALA A 17 0.76 5.02 21.77
C ALA A 17 0.44 4.32 20.44
N GLN A 18 0.22 3.01 20.50
CA GLN A 18 0.02 2.21 19.30
C GLN A 18 -1.25 2.68 18.61
N ARG A 19 -1.21 2.76 17.28
CA ARG A 19 -2.42 3.01 16.48
C ARG A 19 -3.48 1.98 16.87
N PRO A 20 -4.77 2.35 16.90
CA PRO A 20 -5.84 1.44 17.35
C PRO A 20 -5.85 0.09 16.63
N TYR A 21 -5.39 0.09 15.37
CA TYR A 21 -5.35 -1.05 14.47
C TYR A 21 -3.96 -1.72 14.36
N GLN A 22 -2.97 -1.32 15.16
CA GLN A 22 -1.59 -1.81 15.04
C GLN A 22 -1.49 -3.33 15.21
N GLY A 23 -2.30 -3.91 16.10
CA GLY A 23 -2.22 -5.31 16.53
C GLY A 23 -1.10 -5.56 17.55
N SER A 24 -1.27 -6.59 18.41
CA SER A 24 -0.26 -6.99 19.40
C SER A 24 0.86 -7.81 18.75
N ILE A 25 2.00 -7.98 19.43
CA ILE A 25 3.10 -8.82 18.91
C ILE A 25 2.61 -10.26 18.63
N GLU A 26 1.79 -10.82 19.51
CA GLU A 26 1.20 -12.15 19.36
C GLU A 26 0.29 -12.23 18.14
N ASP A 27 -0.45 -11.16 17.86
CA ASP A 27 -1.35 -11.07 16.70
C ASP A 27 -0.57 -11.07 15.38
N HIS A 28 0.52 -10.31 15.31
CA HIS A 28 1.44 -10.34 14.16
C HIS A 28 2.06 -11.72 13.97
N LEU A 29 2.52 -12.35 15.05
CA LEU A 29 3.14 -13.68 14.99
C LEU A 29 2.15 -14.77 14.55
N LYS A 30 0.92 -14.76 15.10
CA LYS A 30 -0.13 -15.70 14.68
C LYS A 30 -0.41 -15.55 13.20
N LEU A 31 -0.64 -14.33 12.71
CA LEU A 31 -0.91 -14.10 11.30
C LEU A 31 0.28 -14.47 10.40
N LEU A 32 1.52 -14.23 10.84
CA LEU A 32 2.72 -14.65 10.10
C LEU A 32 2.78 -16.17 9.92
N ILE A 33 2.46 -16.93 10.96
CA ILE A 33 2.41 -18.39 10.89
C ILE A 33 1.31 -18.83 9.93
N ASP A 34 0.13 -18.20 9.99
CA ASP A 34 -0.97 -18.51 9.07
C ASP A 34 -0.60 -18.21 7.60
N ILE A 35 0.09 -17.08 7.35
CA ILE A 35 0.64 -16.72 6.04
C ILE A 35 1.69 -17.74 5.60
N GLU A 36 2.56 -18.21 6.49
CA GLU A 36 3.58 -19.24 6.18
C GLU A 36 2.92 -20.51 5.66
N VAL A 37 2.02 -21.07 6.46
CA VAL A 37 1.34 -22.33 6.15
C VAL A 37 0.55 -22.18 4.84
N THR A 38 -0.15 -21.06 4.68
CA THR A 38 -0.91 -20.76 3.45
C THR A 38 0.01 -20.63 2.24
N SER A 39 1.13 -19.91 2.38
CA SER A 39 2.12 -19.74 1.31
C SER A 39 2.68 -21.07 0.82
N THR A 40 2.92 -22.05 1.70
CA THR A 40 3.39 -23.39 1.29
C THR A 40 2.42 -24.13 0.37
N LYS A 41 1.11 -23.82 0.47
CA LYS A 41 0.08 -24.34 -0.44
C LYS A 41 0.03 -23.53 -1.73
N LEU A 42 0.12 -22.21 -1.65
CA LEU A 42 0.08 -21.34 -2.82
C LEU A 42 1.22 -21.65 -3.80
N ILE A 43 2.44 -21.85 -3.31
CA ILE A 43 3.61 -22.15 -4.16
C ILE A 43 3.52 -23.48 -4.93
N GLN A 44 2.51 -24.33 -4.64
CA GLN A 44 2.24 -25.53 -5.43
C GLN A 44 1.47 -25.23 -6.73
N LYS A 45 0.93 -24.01 -6.88
CA LYS A 45 0.25 -23.59 -8.10
C LYS A 45 1.28 -23.43 -9.23
N PRO A 46 1.09 -24.08 -10.40
CA PRO A 46 2.07 -24.04 -11.50
C PRO A 46 2.48 -22.62 -11.90
N ALA A 47 1.52 -21.69 -11.98
CA ALA A 47 1.80 -20.29 -12.31
C ALA A 47 2.79 -19.61 -11.34
N LEU A 48 2.74 -19.95 -10.04
CA LEU A 48 3.68 -19.44 -9.04
C LEU A 48 5.05 -20.12 -9.13
N GLN A 49 5.11 -21.38 -9.54
CA GLN A 49 6.38 -22.08 -9.77
C GLN A 49 7.10 -21.50 -10.99
N GLU A 50 6.37 -21.24 -12.07
CA GLU A 50 6.89 -20.66 -13.31
C GLU A 50 7.37 -19.21 -13.12
N THR A 51 6.69 -18.44 -12.28
CA THR A 51 7.05 -17.04 -11.97
C THR A 51 7.93 -16.92 -10.72
N GLY A 52 8.24 -18.06 -10.08
CA GLY A 52 9.08 -18.17 -8.89
C GLY A 52 10.57 -18.11 -9.18
N ILE A 53 10.98 -17.79 -10.41
CA ILE A 53 12.38 -17.78 -10.80
C ILE A 53 13.15 -16.65 -10.07
N PRO A 54 14.39 -16.90 -9.63
CA PRO A 54 15.23 -15.88 -9.02
C PRO A 54 15.45 -14.72 -10.01
N THR A 55 14.93 -13.54 -9.68
CA THR A 55 14.95 -12.36 -10.55
C THR A 55 15.56 -11.19 -9.80
N LEU A 56 16.58 -10.56 -10.38
CA LEU A 56 17.14 -9.31 -9.85
C LEU A 56 16.20 -8.17 -10.23
N LEU A 57 15.57 -7.54 -9.24
CA LEU A 57 14.55 -6.53 -9.44
C LEU A 57 14.94 -5.24 -8.72
N HIS A 58 14.70 -4.10 -9.38
CA HIS A 58 14.90 -2.77 -8.80
C HIS A 58 13.58 -2.31 -8.15
N PRO A 59 13.43 -2.40 -6.81
CA PRO A 59 12.13 -2.20 -6.14
C PRO A 59 11.68 -0.74 -6.07
N ASP A 60 12.52 0.22 -6.49
CA ASP A 60 12.19 1.65 -6.43
C ASP A 60 12.51 2.38 -7.74
N LEU A 61 12.01 1.84 -8.85
CA LEU A 61 12.29 2.36 -10.20
C LEU A 61 11.43 3.58 -10.55
N HIS A 62 11.44 4.62 -9.70
CA HIS A 62 10.71 5.87 -9.96
C HIS A 62 11.53 6.85 -10.82
N LYS A 63 10.89 7.86 -11.42
CA LYS A 63 11.52 8.80 -12.38
C LYS A 63 12.78 9.50 -11.87
N ARG A 64 12.92 9.74 -10.56
CA ARG A 64 14.12 10.39 -9.97
C ARG A 64 15.35 9.48 -9.95
N ASN A 65 15.16 8.18 -10.17
CA ASN A 65 16.23 7.17 -10.23
C ASN A 65 16.64 6.84 -11.67
N ILE A 66 16.00 7.47 -12.67
CA ILE A 66 16.28 7.26 -14.10
C ILE A 66 16.85 8.55 -14.70
N PHE A 67 18.11 8.50 -15.12
CA PHE A 67 18.78 9.61 -15.80
C PHE A 67 18.72 9.38 -17.31
N VAL A 68 18.47 10.46 -18.04
CA VAL A 68 18.37 10.46 -19.50
C VAL A 68 19.34 11.45 -20.12
N SER A 69 19.65 11.30 -21.41
CA SER A 69 20.51 12.25 -22.12
C SER A 69 19.83 13.61 -22.23
N LYS A 70 20.64 14.68 -22.11
CA LYS A 70 20.18 16.06 -22.30
C LYS A 70 19.84 16.35 -23.76
N GLU A 71 20.56 15.73 -24.68
CA GLU A 71 20.41 15.86 -26.13
C GLU A 71 19.25 15.01 -26.65
N ASP A 72 19.02 13.83 -26.06
CA ASP A 72 17.96 12.90 -26.43
C ASP A 72 17.36 12.22 -25.18
N PRO A 73 16.26 12.77 -24.61
CA PRO A 73 15.61 12.22 -23.42
C PRO A 73 15.01 10.82 -23.58
N SER A 74 14.94 10.28 -24.80
CA SER A 74 14.52 8.89 -25.02
C SER A 74 15.60 7.87 -24.65
N LYS A 75 16.85 8.32 -24.47
CA LYS A 75 17.99 7.47 -24.10
C LYS A 75 18.27 7.55 -22.61
N ILE A 76 18.05 6.43 -21.94
CA ILE A 76 18.48 6.22 -20.55
C ILE A 76 20.01 6.18 -20.52
N THR A 77 20.62 7.02 -19.67
CA THR A 77 22.08 7.10 -19.49
C THR A 77 22.53 6.43 -18.20
N CYS A 78 21.70 6.42 -17.16
CA CYS A 78 22.00 5.80 -15.88
C CYS A 78 20.72 5.44 -15.11
N ILE A 79 20.77 4.33 -14.38
CA ILE A 79 19.80 3.98 -13.33
C ILE A 79 20.58 3.90 -12.03
N ILE A 80 20.12 4.60 -11.00
CA ILE A 80 20.76 4.67 -9.68
C ILE A 80 19.86 4.03 -8.61
N ASP A 81 20.31 4.07 -7.35
CA ASP A 81 19.56 3.62 -6.16
C ASP A 81 19.36 2.10 -6.04
N TRP A 82 20.38 1.35 -6.45
CA TRP A 82 20.40 -0.12 -6.38
C TRP A 82 20.51 -0.69 -4.96
N GLN A 83 20.58 0.13 -3.91
CA GLN A 83 20.88 -0.30 -2.53
C GLN A 83 19.83 -1.21 -1.90
N SER A 84 18.59 -1.18 -2.42
CA SER A 84 17.48 -2.05 -1.98
C SER A 84 17.23 -3.22 -2.93
N THR A 85 18.06 -3.39 -3.97
CA THR A 85 17.91 -4.46 -4.95
C THR A 85 18.16 -5.82 -4.30
N SER A 86 17.28 -6.78 -4.57
CA SER A 86 17.40 -8.17 -4.11
C SER A 86 17.10 -9.14 -5.26
N ILE A 87 17.55 -10.38 -5.09
CA ILE A 87 17.14 -11.50 -5.95
C ILE A 87 15.91 -12.13 -5.29
N GLU A 88 14.74 -11.91 -5.89
CA GLU A 88 13.46 -12.36 -5.37
C GLU A 88 12.67 -13.10 -6.47
N PRO A 89 11.63 -13.88 -6.12
CA PRO A 89 10.67 -14.37 -7.10
C PRO A 89 10.06 -13.22 -7.91
N ALA A 90 9.90 -13.40 -9.23
CA ALA A 90 9.45 -12.33 -10.12
C ALA A 90 8.09 -11.72 -9.71
N PHE A 91 7.21 -12.53 -9.11
CA PHE A 91 5.88 -12.10 -8.67
C PHE A 91 5.87 -11.15 -7.48
N ILE A 92 6.97 -11.01 -6.73
CA ILE A 92 7.07 -10.11 -5.57
C ILE A 92 6.81 -8.67 -6.01
N TYR A 93 7.52 -8.21 -7.05
CA TYR A 93 7.42 -6.83 -7.56
C TYR A 93 6.62 -6.73 -8.86
N ALA A 94 6.02 -7.82 -9.34
CA ALA A 94 5.34 -7.83 -10.63
C ALA A 94 4.23 -6.78 -10.75
N ASN A 95 3.50 -6.47 -9.66
CA ASN A 95 2.42 -5.49 -9.65
C ASN A 95 2.88 -4.05 -9.36
N GLU A 96 4.17 -3.81 -9.12
CA GLU A 96 4.65 -2.45 -8.93
C GLU A 96 4.60 -1.70 -10.25
N THR A 97 4.03 -0.51 -10.20
CA THR A 97 3.94 0.40 -11.34
C THR A 97 4.74 1.65 -10.98
N PRO A 98 5.79 1.99 -11.75
CA PRO A 98 6.55 3.21 -11.54
C PRO A 98 5.68 4.47 -11.56
N ASP A 99 6.09 5.50 -10.83
CA ASP A 99 5.36 6.76 -10.71
C ASP A 99 5.12 7.52 -12.04
N PHE A 100 5.94 7.26 -13.07
CA PHE A 100 5.74 7.81 -14.41
C PHE A 100 4.72 7.04 -15.26
N ALA A 101 4.29 5.86 -14.80
CA ALA A 101 3.31 4.99 -15.44
C ALA A 101 2.04 4.79 -14.57
N GLU A 102 1.98 5.43 -13.40
CA GLU A 102 0.85 5.36 -12.50
C GLU A 102 -0.31 6.23 -13.00
N MET A 103 -1.53 5.69 -12.94
CA MET A 103 -2.75 6.44 -13.25
C MET A 103 -3.10 7.36 -12.08
N PRO A 104 -3.57 8.60 -12.31
CA PRO A 104 -4.03 9.47 -11.23
C PRO A 104 -5.20 8.81 -10.48
N VAL A 105 -5.19 8.88 -9.15
CA VAL A 105 -6.14 8.17 -8.27
C VAL A 105 -7.60 8.62 -8.51
N ASP A 106 -7.83 9.81 -9.06
CA ASP A 106 -9.16 10.32 -9.43
C ASP A 106 -9.86 9.46 -10.51
N TYR A 107 -9.16 8.49 -11.12
CA TYR A 107 -9.73 7.55 -12.09
C TYR A 107 -10.06 6.16 -11.52
N ILE A 108 -9.64 5.85 -10.29
CA ILE A 108 -9.78 4.50 -9.68
C ILE A 108 -11.04 4.41 -8.80
N SER A 109 -11.58 5.54 -8.33
CA SER A 109 -12.84 5.60 -7.58
C SER A 109 -14.05 5.73 -8.52
N THR A 110 -14.60 4.61 -9.00
CA THR A 110 -15.88 4.61 -9.75
C THR A 110 -17.13 4.60 -8.86
N ASP A 111 -17.00 4.67 -7.53
CA ASP A 111 -18.13 4.47 -6.60
C ASP A 111 -18.61 5.73 -5.85
N SER A 112 -18.09 6.92 -6.16
CA SER A 112 -18.58 8.18 -5.55
C SER A 112 -19.35 9.03 -6.57
N PRO A 113 -20.69 9.19 -6.44
CA PRO A 113 -21.53 9.88 -7.43
C PRO A 113 -21.33 11.40 -7.53
N ASP A 114 -20.58 12.03 -6.62
CA ASP A 114 -20.69 13.47 -6.37
C ASP A 114 -19.46 14.33 -6.68
N GLN A 115 -18.42 13.81 -7.33
CA GLN A 115 -17.38 14.67 -7.88
C GLN A 115 -17.80 15.21 -9.25
N LYS A 116 -18.51 16.35 -9.23
CA LYS A 116 -18.65 17.21 -10.40
C LYS A 116 -17.25 17.61 -10.87
N LEU A 117 -16.81 16.99 -11.96
CA LEU A 117 -15.64 17.39 -12.75
C LEU A 117 -15.75 18.88 -13.06
N SER A 118 -14.95 19.70 -12.39
CA SER A 118 -14.76 21.11 -12.77
C SER A 118 -14.19 21.15 -14.18
N ASP A 119 -14.69 22.08 -15.00
CA ASP A 119 -14.31 22.30 -16.40
C ASP A 119 -12.77 22.41 -16.54
N GLU A 120 -12.12 21.35 -16.99
CA GLU A 120 -10.66 21.28 -17.06
C GLU A 120 -10.16 21.97 -18.33
N GLY A 121 -9.30 22.99 -18.17
CA GLY A 121 -8.68 23.68 -19.32
C GLY A 121 -7.85 22.74 -20.22
N PRO A 122 -7.61 23.10 -21.49
CA PRO A 122 -7.03 22.22 -22.50
C PRO A 122 -5.63 21.68 -22.17
N ALA A 123 -4.84 22.40 -21.37
CA ALA A 123 -3.52 21.94 -20.93
C ALA A 123 -3.59 20.79 -19.92
N LYS A 124 -4.59 20.79 -19.02
CA LYS A 124 -4.82 19.68 -18.06
C LYS A 124 -5.32 18.44 -18.79
N SER A 125 -6.22 18.62 -19.76
CA SER A 125 -6.71 17.54 -20.63
C SER A 125 -5.57 16.85 -21.40
N LYS A 126 -4.61 17.61 -21.95
CA LYS A 126 -3.45 17.01 -22.65
C LYS A 126 -2.49 16.28 -21.71
N ALA A 127 -2.17 16.85 -20.55
CA ALA A 127 -1.30 16.21 -19.57
C ALA A 127 -1.91 14.87 -19.08
N LYS A 128 -3.22 14.84 -18.88
CA LYS A 128 -3.98 13.63 -18.57
C LYS A 128 -3.88 12.58 -19.67
N GLU A 129 -4.10 12.96 -20.94
CA GLU A 129 -3.93 12.03 -22.06
C GLU A 129 -2.52 11.43 -22.13
N ASP A 130 -1.49 12.25 -21.87
CA ASP A 130 -0.11 11.79 -21.90
C ASP A 130 0.18 10.79 -20.76
N VAL A 131 -0.34 11.02 -19.56
CA VAL A 131 -0.25 10.05 -18.45
C VAL A 131 -0.96 8.75 -18.78
N GLU A 132 -2.17 8.81 -19.33
CA GLU A 132 -2.91 7.61 -19.76
C GLU A 132 -2.15 6.82 -20.83
N ARG A 133 -1.51 7.52 -21.78
CA ARG A 133 -0.66 6.89 -22.80
C ARG A 133 0.55 6.21 -22.17
N CYS A 134 1.22 6.86 -21.22
CA CYS A 134 2.36 6.26 -20.50
C CYS A 134 1.96 5.01 -19.72
N ALA A 135 0.86 5.05 -18.97
CA ALA A 135 0.35 3.88 -18.23
C ALA A 135 0.02 2.70 -19.17
N LYS A 136 -0.72 2.97 -20.26
CA LYS A 136 -1.05 1.93 -21.26
C LYS A 136 0.20 1.39 -21.96
N ALA A 137 1.13 2.26 -22.34
CA ALA A 137 2.39 1.85 -22.96
C ALA A 137 3.23 1.00 -22.03
N PHE A 138 3.29 1.35 -20.73
CA PHE A 138 3.99 0.55 -19.73
C PHE A 138 3.41 -0.86 -19.63
N GLU A 139 2.09 -1.01 -19.49
CA GLU A 139 1.46 -2.34 -19.46
C GLU A 139 1.78 -3.15 -20.73
N VAL A 140 1.57 -2.57 -21.92
CA VAL A 140 1.86 -3.25 -23.19
C VAL A 140 3.33 -3.65 -23.26
N CYS A 141 4.25 -2.79 -22.82
CA CYS A 141 5.68 -3.08 -22.83
C CYS A 141 6.06 -4.18 -21.83
N ILE A 142 5.48 -4.20 -20.63
CA ILE A 142 5.73 -5.26 -19.65
C ILE A 142 5.26 -6.61 -20.20
N PHE A 143 4.03 -6.69 -20.72
CA PHE A 143 3.50 -7.92 -21.30
C PHE A 143 4.22 -8.35 -22.59
N GLY A 144 4.71 -7.40 -23.39
CA GLY A 144 5.34 -7.67 -24.68
C GLY A 144 6.85 -7.94 -24.63
N TYR A 145 7.58 -7.30 -23.71
CA TYR A 145 9.05 -7.35 -23.66
C TYR A 145 9.61 -7.99 -22.39
N VAL A 146 8.80 -8.12 -21.32
CA VAL A 146 9.24 -8.70 -20.05
C VAL A 146 8.35 -9.87 -19.67
N ASP A 147 8.44 -10.95 -20.45
CA ASP A 147 7.58 -12.15 -20.35
C ASP A 147 7.35 -12.63 -18.91
N ILE A 148 8.41 -12.71 -18.10
CA ILE A 148 8.29 -13.19 -16.72
C ILE A 148 7.43 -12.26 -15.84
N LEU A 149 7.56 -10.95 -16.00
CA LEU A 149 6.74 -9.98 -15.25
C LEU A 149 5.33 -9.93 -15.81
N GLY A 150 5.13 -10.06 -17.12
CA GLY A 150 3.81 -10.20 -17.74
C GLY A 150 3.06 -11.41 -17.19
N ARG A 151 3.70 -12.60 -17.16
CA ARG A 151 3.11 -13.81 -16.57
C ARG A 151 2.82 -13.66 -15.09
N ALA A 152 3.70 -13.00 -14.34
CA ALA A 152 3.49 -12.75 -12.92
C ALA A 152 2.35 -11.75 -12.65
N ARG A 153 2.20 -10.69 -13.46
CA ARG A 153 1.08 -9.74 -13.39
C ARG A 153 -0.27 -10.39 -13.71
N ALA A 154 -0.28 -11.40 -14.57
CA ALA A 154 -1.49 -12.15 -14.92
C ALA A 154 -2.00 -13.07 -13.79
N ILE A 155 -1.20 -13.31 -12.74
CA ILE A 155 -1.66 -14.06 -11.57
C ILE A 155 -2.63 -13.18 -10.76
N ASP A 156 -3.74 -13.77 -10.33
CA ASP A 156 -4.72 -13.10 -9.48
C ASP A 156 -4.05 -12.48 -8.25
N GLN A 157 -4.25 -11.18 -8.03
CA GLN A 157 -3.56 -10.45 -6.98
C GLN A 157 -3.95 -10.95 -5.58
N THR A 158 -5.10 -11.60 -5.42
CA THR A 158 -5.50 -12.24 -4.16
C THR A 158 -4.54 -13.37 -3.76
N ILE A 159 -3.87 -14.01 -4.73
CA ILE A 159 -2.82 -15.00 -4.49
C ILE A 159 -1.49 -14.32 -4.10
N LEU A 160 -1.19 -13.16 -4.69
CA LEU A 160 0.13 -12.52 -4.54
C LEU A 160 0.24 -11.58 -3.34
N ARG A 161 -0.86 -10.89 -2.99
CA ARG A 161 -0.90 -9.88 -1.92
C ARG A 161 -0.37 -10.39 -0.56
N PRO A 162 -0.67 -11.62 -0.10
CA PRO A 162 -0.12 -12.15 1.15
C PRO A 162 1.43 -12.18 1.18
N PHE A 163 2.09 -12.44 0.05
CA PHE A 163 3.56 -12.42 -0.02
C PHE A 163 4.13 -11.01 0.16
N ARG A 164 3.39 -9.98 -0.30
CA ARG A 164 3.83 -8.58 -0.25
C ARG A 164 3.57 -7.96 1.12
N HIS A 165 2.30 -7.94 1.54
CA HIS A 165 1.90 -7.21 2.74
C HIS A 165 2.43 -7.86 4.03
N CYS A 166 2.81 -9.15 4.02
CA CYS A 166 3.46 -9.77 5.18
C CYS A 166 4.75 -9.04 5.62
N THR A 167 5.45 -8.37 4.70
CA THR A 167 6.72 -7.68 4.99
C THR A 167 6.53 -6.30 5.63
N SER A 168 5.34 -5.71 5.50
CA SER A 168 5.02 -4.38 6.00
C SER A 168 4.16 -4.37 7.26
N MET A 169 3.65 -5.52 7.71
CA MET A 169 2.74 -5.62 8.87
C MET A 169 3.28 -4.92 10.12
N TRP A 170 4.57 -5.10 10.44
CA TRP A 170 5.17 -4.44 11.61
C TRP A 170 5.16 -2.91 11.53
N ARG A 171 5.27 -2.36 10.32
CA ARG A 171 5.28 -0.90 10.07
C ARG A 171 3.87 -0.33 9.97
N ASP A 172 3.00 -1.03 9.25
CA ASP A 172 1.70 -0.50 8.82
C ASP A 172 0.53 -1.02 9.67
N GLY A 173 0.76 -2.05 10.47
CA GLY A 173 -0.24 -2.77 11.24
C GLY A 173 -0.69 -4.07 10.55
N VAL A 174 -1.39 -4.91 11.31
CA VAL A 174 -1.94 -6.18 10.83
C VAL A 174 -3.07 -6.09 9.79
N PRO A 175 -3.95 -5.05 9.76
CA PRO A 175 -5.19 -5.08 8.99
C PRO A 175 -5.02 -5.38 7.50
N ALA A 176 -4.05 -4.78 6.81
CA ALA A 176 -3.87 -5.00 5.37
C ALA A 176 -3.60 -6.47 5.03
N ALA A 177 -2.67 -7.11 5.76
CA ALA A 177 -2.35 -8.51 5.54
C ALA A 177 -3.48 -9.45 5.98
N ARG A 178 -4.20 -9.10 7.05
CA ARG A 178 -5.38 -9.89 7.46
C ARG A 178 -6.49 -9.81 6.42
N SER A 179 -6.72 -8.64 5.84
CA SER A 179 -7.67 -8.44 4.75
C SER A 179 -7.31 -9.32 3.56
N ASP A 180 -6.04 -9.37 3.15
CA ASP A 180 -5.61 -10.27 2.07
C ASP A 180 -5.87 -11.75 2.38
N MET A 181 -5.63 -12.17 3.62
CA MET A 181 -5.84 -13.55 4.06
C MET A 181 -7.33 -13.91 4.10
N ILE A 182 -8.20 -12.98 4.49
CA ILE A 182 -9.66 -13.15 4.46
C ILE A 182 -10.17 -13.20 3.01
N ASP A 183 -9.69 -12.32 2.14
CA ASP A 183 -10.04 -12.32 0.72
C ASP A 183 -9.61 -13.62 0.04
N LEU A 184 -8.38 -14.08 0.34
CA LEU A 184 -7.86 -15.35 -0.14
C LEU A 184 -8.69 -16.54 0.37
N PHE A 185 -9.08 -16.53 1.65
CA PHE A 185 -9.96 -17.55 2.23
C PHE A 185 -11.29 -17.61 1.48
N LYS A 186 -11.95 -16.47 1.26
CA LYS A 186 -13.23 -16.38 0.54
C LYS A 186 -13.12 -16.85 -0.91
N ALA A 187 -12.04 -16.48 -1.60
CA ALA A 187 -11.82 -16.80 -3.01
C ALA A 187 -11.14 -18.16 -3.26
N TRP A 188 -10.75 -18.91 -2.21
CA TRP A 188 -9.86 -20.07 -2.33
C TRP A 188 -10.28 -21.09 -3.38
N LYS A 189 -11.56 -21.47 -3.36
CA LYS A 189 -12.13 -22.44 -4.30
C LYS A 189 -12.19 -21.90 -5.73
N ASP A 190 -12.58 -20.64 -5.88
CA ASP A 190 -12.74 -19.99 -7.19
C ASP A 190 -11.38 -19.73 -7.86
N LEU A 191 -10.33 -19.54 -7.06
CA LEU A 191 -8.94 -19.45 -7.52
C LEU A 191 -8.33 -20.81 -7.94
N GLY A 192 -9.10 -21.91 -7.80
CA GLY A 192 -8.69 -23.26 -8.15
C GLY A 192 -7.52 -23.78 -7.31
N LEU A 193 -7.45 -23.37 -6.03
CA LEU A 193 -6.39 -23.80 -5.12
C LEU A 193 -6.71 -25.18 -4.51
N PRO A 194 -5.69 -26.04 -4.30
CA PRO A 194 -5.91 -27.40 -3.85
C PRO A 194 -6.35 -27.47 -2.37
N GLY A 195 -7.30 -28.35 -2.09
CA GLY A 195 -7.79 -28.59 -0.73
C GLY A 195 -8.56 -27.41 -0.14
N SER A 196 -8.60 -27.33 1.18
CA SER A 196 -9.14 -26.17 1.92
C SER A 196 -8.06 -25.13 2.19
N CYS A 197 -8.46 -23.86 2.28
CA CYS A 197 -7.60 -22.80 2.78
C CYS A 197 -7.08 -23.16 4.18
N PRO A 198 -5.76 -23.10 4.44
CA PRO A 198 -5.22 -23.34 5.76
C PRO A 198 -5.64 -22.28 6.79
N TYR A 199 -5.75 -21.02 6.35
CA TYR A 199 -6.31 -19.95 7.15
C TYR A 199 -7.84 -20.04 7.14
N GLN A 200 -8.43 -20.25 8.32
CA GLN A 200 -9.88 -20.45 8.51
C GLN A 200 -10.37 -19.53 9.64
N PRO A 201 -10.54 -18.22 9.35
CA PRO A 201 -10.99 -17.28 10.36
C PRO A 201 -12.45 -17.56 10.75
N THR A 202 -12.79 -17.34 12.02
CA THR A 202 -14.19 -17.42 12.47
C THR A 202 -14.99 -16.18 12.03
N GLU A 203 -16.32 -16.27 12.08
CA GLU A 203 -17.19 -15.11 11.78
C GLU A 203 -16.91 -13.94 12.74
N GLU A 204 -16.59 -14.23 13.99
CA GLU A 204 -16.20 -13.22 14.99
C GLU A 204 -14.85 -12.57 14.65
N GLU A 205 -13.86 -13.35 14.20
CA GLU A 205 -12.57 -12.81 13.76
C GLU A 205 -12.71 -11.92 12.52
N ILE A 206 -13.60 -12.27 11.58
CA ILE A 206 -13.92 -11.45 10.41
C ILE A 206 -14.62 -10.16 10.83
N ALA A 207 -15.63 -10.22 11.70
CA ALA A 207 -16.35 -9.05 12.17
C ALA A 207 -15.45 -8.09 12.97
N ALA A 208 -14.55 -8.63 13.80
CA ALA A 208 -13.55 -7.84 14.52
C ALA A 208 -12.55 -7.17 13.56
N HIS A 209 -12.13 -7.88 12.50
CA HIS A 209 -11.25 -7.34 11.49
C HIS A 209 -11.89 -6.16 10.74
N GLU A 210 -13.17 -6.25 10.38
CA GLU A 210 -13.87 -5.19 9.63
C GLU A 210 -13.74 -3.84 10.36
N LYS A 211 -13.99 -3.83 11.68
CA LYS A 211 -13.85 -2.63 12.50
C LYS A 211 -12.41 -2.09 12.52
N GLN A 212 -11.41 -2.98 12.66
CA GLN A 212 -9.99 -2.57 12.63
C GLN A 212 -9.58 -2.05 11.25
N TYR A 213 -10.18 -2.59 10.19
CA TYR A 213 -9.88 -2.22 8.82
C TYR A 213 -10.44 -0.84 8.47
N GLU A 214 -11.60 -0.46 9.01
CA GLU A 214 -12.11 0.91 8.91
C GLU A 214 -11.14 1.93 9.54
N ASP A 215 -10.63 1.65 10.74
CA ASP A 215 -9.65 2.51 11.40
C ASP A 215 -8.35 2.65 10.58
N PHE A 216 -7.90 1.54 9.99
CA PHE A 216 -6.76 1.51 9.08
C PHE A 216 -7.00 2.37 7.84
N LYS A 217 -8.16 2.22 7.18
CA LYS A 217 -8.55 3.01 6.01
C LYS A 217 -8.65 4.49 6.34
N ALA A 218 -9.23 4.85 7.48
CA ALA A 218 -9.34 6.24 7.92
C ALA A 218 -7.95 6.88 8.09
N SER A 219 -7.03 6.19 8.78
CA SER A 219 -5.67 6.68 8.98
C SER A 219 -4.85 6.73 7.68
N HIS A 220 -5.03 5.76 6.78
CA HIS A 220 -4.37 5.78 5.47
C HIS A 220 -4.90 6.90 4.56
N SER A 221 -6.21 7.14 4.57
CA SER A 221 -6.85 8.24 3.84
C SER A 221 -6.36 9.59 4.36
N LEU A 222 -6.26 9.74 5.68
CA LEU A 222 -5.71 10.94 6.32
C LEU A 222 -4.25 11.19 5.91
N LYS A 223 -3.38 10.16 5.92
CA LYS A 223 -2.01 10.28 5.41
C LYS A 223 -1.97 10.74 3.96
N THR A 224 -2.78 10.11 3.12
CA THR A 224 -2.85 10.43 1.69
C THR A 224 -3.28 11.88 1.47
N TRP A 225 -4.29 12.33 2.23
CA TRP A 225 -4.75 13.71 2.19
C TRP A 225 -3.66 14.70 2.64
N LEU A 226 -2.94 14.43 3.74
CA LEU A 226 -1.83 15.26 4.22
C LEU A 226 -0.71 15.35 3.18
N SER A 227 -0.27 14.21 2.64
CA SER A 227 0.80 14.15 1.64
C SER A 227 0.44 14.93 0.37
N ARG A 228 -0.81 14.84 -0.10
CA ARG A 228 -1.26 15.61 -1.27
C ARG A 228 -1.42 17.09 -0.99
N THR A 229 -2.02 17.44 0.16
CA THR A 229 -2.31 18.83 0.52
C THR A 229 -1.04 19.64 0.74
N PHE A 230 -0.02 19.01 1.33
CA PHE A 230 1.24 19.69 1.66
C PHE A 230 2.39 19.36 0.71
N GLU A 231 2.16 18.49 -0.28
CA GLU A 231 3.19 17.99 -1.21
C GLU A 231 4.40 17.36 -0.50
N ILE A 232 4.12 16.65 0.61
CA ILE A 232 5.13 16.00 1.46
C ILE A 232 5.22 14.50 1.19
N GLY A 233 6.30 13.88 1.66
CA GLY A 233 6.46 12.42 1.59
C GLY A 233 5.31 11.67 2.28
N SER A 234 5.00 10.46 1.82
CA SER A 234 3.99 9.58 2.43
C SER A 234 4.36 9.12 3.85
N ASP A 235 5.64 9.24 4.20
CA ASP A 235 6.21 8.99 5.51
C ASP A 235 6.23 10.25 6.41
N GLY A 236 5.70 11.38 5.92
CA GLY A 236 5.69 12.66 6.63
C GLY A 236 6.99 13.47 6.47
N TRP A 237 7.90 13.05 5.58
CA TRP A 237 9.13 13.80 5.36
C TRP A 237 8.86 15.14 4.67
N VAL A 238 9.40 16.20 5.26
CA VAL A 238 9.28 17.58 4.78
C VAL A 238 10.68 18.13 4.52
N PRO A 239 10.95 18.70 3.32
CA PRO A 239 12.22 19.37 3.09
C PRO A 239 12.45 20.53 4.08
N ILE A 240 13.69 20.69 4.55
CA ILE A 240 14.04 21.72 5.56
C ILE A 240 13.60 23.12 5.15
N TYR A 241 13.71 23.45 3.86
CA TYR A 241 13.32 24.76 3.32
C TYR A 241 11.81 25.00 3.29
N ASP A 242 11.00 23.95 3.37
CA ASP A 242 9.53 24.04 3.45
C ASP A 242 8.98 23.89 4.88
N TRP A 243 9.83 23.51 5.84
CA TRP A 243 9.40 23.19 7.22
C TRP A 243 8.62 24.32 7.89
N ASP A 244 9.19 25.52 7.90
CA ASP A 244 8.57 26.69 8.57
C ASP A 244 7.25 27.11 7.91
N ARG A 245 7.08 26.79 6.62
CA ARG A 245 5.85 27.05 5.87
C ARG A 245 4.78 25.99 6.14
N ILE A 246 5.17 24.71 6.20
CA ILE A 246 4.23 23.58 6.29
C ILE A 246 3.79 23.32 7.73
N LEU A 247 4.68 23.46 8.72
CA LEU A 247 4.38 23.10 10.11
C LEU A 247 3.14 23.81 10.68
N PRO A 248 2.90 25.12 10.47
CA PRO A 248 1.68 25.78 10.95
C PRO A 248 0.42 25.22 10.29
N LEU A 249 0.44 24.98 8.97
CA LEU A 249 -0.70 24.46 8.22
C LEU A 249 -1.04 23.02 8.64
N TYR A 250 0.00 22.24 8.91
CA TYR A 250 -0.14 20.88 9.43
C TYR A 250 -0.80 20.85 10.82
N ARG A 251 -0.45 21.78 11.72
CA ARG A 251 -1.11 21.91 13.03
C ARG A 251 -2.56 22.38 12.91
N GLU A 252 -2.85 23.26 11.95
CA GLU A 252 -4.22 23.66 11.64
C GLU A 252 -5.06 22.47 11.14
N ALA A 253 -4.51 21.67 10.22
CA ALA A 253 -5.12 20.44 9.77
C ALA A 253 -5.43 19.46 10.91
N TYR A 254 -4.53 19.36 11.90
CA TYR A 254 -4.78 18.58 13.11
C TYR A 254 -5.97 19.13 13.91
N GLN A 255 -6.06 20.44 14.10
CA GLN A 255 -7.19 21.04 14.81
C GLN A 255 -8.53 20.79 14.08
N MET A 256 -8.55 20.90 12.75
CA MET A 256 -9.73 20.59 11.93
C MET A 256 -10.17 19.14 12.09
N TRP A 257 -9.21 18.20 12.06
CA TRP A 257 -9.48 16.77 12.29
C TRP A 257 -10.09 16.52 13.68
N MET A 258 -9.52 17.13 14.71
CA MET A 258 -10.01 16.99 16.08
C MET A 258 -11.37 17.66 16.29
N GLU A 259 -11.66 18.75 15.58
CA GLU A 259 -12.97 19.40 15.61
C GLU A 259 -14.05 18.54 14.96
N SER A 260 -13.77 17.93 13.80
CA SER A 260 -14.68 16.96 13.18
C SER A 260 -15.00 15.78 14.11
N ALA A 261 -14.01 15.27 14.85
CA ALA A 261 -14.24 14.23 15.85
C ALA A 261 -15.09 14.72 17.04
N ARG A 262 -14.90 15.97 17.50
CA ARG A 262 -15.74 16.58 18.55
C ARG A 262 -17.20 16.69 18.12
N GLU A 263 -17.44 17.13 16.89
CA GLU A 263 -18.78 17.27 16.33
C GLU A 263 -19.46 15.91 16.20
N SER A 264 -18.75 14.91 15.64
CA SER A 264 -19.23 13.54 15.51
C SER A 264 -19.63 12.93 16.87
N GLU A 265 -18.79 13.12 17.89
CA GLU A 265 -19.04 12.63 19.25
C GLU A 265 -20.23 13.37 19.91
N ALA A 266 -20.37 14.68 19.68
CA ALA A 266 -21.49 15.48 20.17
C ALA A 266 -22.84 15.10 19.51
N GLU A 267 -22.81 14.66 18.25
CA GLU A 267 -23.96 14.12 17.52
C GLU A 267 -24.35 12.69 17.93
N GLY A 268 -23.56 12.07 18.82
CA GLY A 268 -23.83 10.75 19.38
C GLY A 268 -23.23 9.59 18.57
N ASP A 269 -22.36 9.86 17.60
CA ASP A 269 -21.58 8.81 16.95
C ASP A 269 -20.44 8.35 17.87
N SER A 270 -20.57 7.13 18.38
CA SER A 270 -19.57 6.52 19.24
C SER A 270 -18.36 5.93 18.51
N ASP A 271 -18.37 5.89 17.17
CA ASP A 271 -17.28 5.26 16.43
C ASP A 271 -16.02 6.14 16.30
N MET A 272 -16.17 7.46 16.15
CA MET A 272 -15.03 8.41 16.02
C MET A 272 -14.91 9.36 17.22
N THR A 273 -14.50 8.83 18.38
CA THR A 273 -14.22 9.65 19.57
C THR A 273 -12.98 10.52 19.40
N GLN A 274 -12.87 11.61 20.17
CA GLN A 274 -11.65 12.44 20.19
C GLN A 274 -10.39 11.64 20.53
N GLU A 275 -10.47 10.68 21.46
CA GLU A 275 -9.33 9.83 21.83
C GLU A 275 -8.90 8.95 20.64
N LYS A 276 -9.86 8.38 19.90
CA LYS A 276 -9.58 7.58 18.70
C LYS A 276 -8.97 8.46 17.61
N ALA A 277 -9.54 9.63 17.37
CA ALA A 277 -9.06 10.60 16.39
C ALA A 277 -7.61 11.04 16.66
N ASP A 278 -7.26 11.33 17.92
CA ASP A 278 -5.89 11.66 18.34
C ASP A 278 -4.91 10.52 18.02
N ARG A 279 -5.32 9.26 18.26
CA ARG A 279 -4.49 8.07 17.98
C ARG A 279 -4.38 7.70 16.50
N LEU A 280 -5.34 8.10 15.67
CA LEU A 280 -5.31 7.85 14.23
C LEU A 280 -4.44 8.86 13.47
N TRP A 281 -4.13 10.00 14.09
CA TRP A 281 -3.28 11.02 13.52
C TRP A 281 -1.86 10.46 13.22
N PRO A 282 -1.35 10.62 11.99
CA PRO A 282 -0.29 9.74 11.50
C PRO A 282 1.14 10.16 11.83
N PHE A 283 1.38 11.46 12.11
CA PHE A 283 2.71 12.03 12.31
C PHE A 283 2.78 12.83 13.62
N ASP A 284 3.99 13.08 14.10
CA ASP A 284 4.23 13.87 15.32
C ASP A 284 4.07 15.38 15.06
N GLN A 285 4.40 16.23 16.05
CA GLN A 285 4.42 17.71 15.93
C GLN A 285 3.05 18.40 15.74
N ARG A 286 1.97 17.67 16.05
CA ARG A 286 0.58 18.15 16.13
C ARG A 286 0.38 19.33 17.09
#